data_AF-A0A934DBB2-F1
#
_entry.id   AF-A0A934DBB2-F1
#
_cell.length_a   1.000
_cell.length_b   1.000
_cell.length_c   1.000
_cell.angle_alpha   90.00
_cell.angle_beta   90.00
_cell.angle_gamma   90.00
#
_symmetry.space_group_name_H-M   'P 1'
#
loop_
_entity.id
_entity.type
_entity.pdbx_description
1 polymer ?
#
loop_
_entity_poly.entity_id
_entity_poly.type
_entity_poly.pdbx_seq_one_letter_code
_entity_poly.pdbx_strand_id
1 'polypeptide(L)'
;MGKNVFLILGIIFVGLLGIKALFHPGFYTSHDGEHQVIRLYHFDQALKDGQFPPRWAGTADNGYGYPLFVFSYQSPWFIGIPLLRLGLSLTDSVKGVFIIGFVISGVAMA
;
A
#
# COMPACT_ATOMS: atom_id res chain seq x y z
N MET A 1 -26.22 0.49 -20.98
CA MET A 1 -24.90 0.96 -20.49
C MET A 1 -24.99 1.91 -19.29
N GLY A 2 -26.00 2.78 -19.16
CA GLY A 2 -26.05 3.79 -18.08
C GLY A 2 -26.26 3.28 -16.64
N LYS A 3 -27.14 2.28 -16.41
CA LYS A 3 -27.52 1.86 -15.05
C LYS A 3 -26.34 1.33 -14.21
N ASN A 4 -25.44 0.55 -14.81
CA ASN A 4 -24.30 -0.04 -14.11
C ASN A 4 -23.26 1.02 -13.75
N VAL A 5 -23.08 2.04 -14.59
CA VAL A 5 -22.16 3.16 -14.31
C VAL A 5 -22.64 3.95 -13.10
N PHE A 6 -23.93 4.29 -13.02
CA PHE A 6 -24.47 4.98 -11.84
C PHE A 6 -24.34 4.16 -10.56
N LEU A 7 -24.51 2.84 -10.65
CA LEU A 7 -24.33 1.93 -9.50
C LEU A 7 -22.86 1.91 -9.04
N ILE A 8 -21.91 1.74 -9.95
CA ILE A 8 -20.47 1.77 -9.63
C ILE A 8 -20.06 3.11 -9.02
N LEU A 9 -20.51 4.23 -9.61
CA LEU A 9 -20.22 5.56 -9.07
C LEU A 9 -20.83 5.75 -7.68
N GLY A 10 -22.02 5.23 -7.44
CA GLY A 10 -22.66 5.23 -6.12
C GLY A 10 -21.85 4.43 -5.09
N ILE A 11 -21.37 3.24 -5.45
CA ILE A 11 -20.53 2.39 -4.60
C ILE A 11 -19.21 3.11 -4.26
N ILE A 12 -18.54 3.69 -5.26
CA ILE A 12 -17.29 4.44 -5.04
C ILE A 12 -17.56 5.63 -4.12
N PHE A 13 -18.62 6.39 -4.35
CA PHE A 13 -18.95 7.57 -3.54
C PHE A 13 -19.18 7.20 -2.08
N VAL A 14 -20.07 6.24 -1.80
CA VAL A 14 -20.35 5.77 -0.43
C VAL A 14 -19.08 5.15 0.18
N GLY A 15 -18.32 4.41 -0.61
CA GLY A 15 -17.06 3.81 -0.21
C GLY A 15 -16.04 4.85 0.28
N LEU A 16 -15.83 5.92 -0.49
CA LEU A 16 -14.91 7.02 -0.13
C LEU A 16 -15.31 7.70 1.19
N LEU A 17 -16.61 7.80 1.48
CA LEU A 17 -17.07 8.28 2.79
C LEU A 17 -16.65 7.34 3.93
N GLY A 18 -16.73 6.02 3.70
CA GLY A 18 -16.32 4.99 4.68
C GLY A 18 -14.82 4.99 4.98
N ILE A 19 -13.98 5.30 3.98
CA ILE A 19 -12.53 5.40 4.14
C ILE A 19 -12.01 6.83 4.32
N LYS A 20 -12.88 7.80 4.65
CA LYS A 20 -12.51 9.21 4.83
C LYS A 20 -11.36 9.40 5.81
N ALA A 21 -11.26 8.56 6.85
CA ALA A 21 -10.18 8.61 7.83
C ALA A 21 -8.79 8.43 7.20
N LEU A 22 -8.65 7.70 6.09
CA LEU A 22 -7.34 7.52 5.46
C LEU A 22 -6.73 8.83 4.92
N PHE A 23 -7.55 9.86 4.69
CA PHE A 23 -7.13 11.13 4.11
C PHE A 23 -6.66 12.18 5.14
N HIS A 24 -6.66 11.87 6.45
CA HIS A 24 -6.12 12.81 7.43
C HIS A 24 -4.59 12.92 7.32
N PRO A 25 -3.95 14.06 7.66
CA PRO A 25 -2.48 14.16 7.69
C PRO A 25 -1.84 13.20 8.70
N GLY A 26 -0.64 12.70 8.39
CA GLY A 26 0.06 11.73 9.24
C GLY A 26 -0.50 10.31 9.10
N PHE A 27 -0.04 9.37 9.93
CA PHE A 27 -0.46 7.97 9.83
C PHE A 27 -1.50 7.64 10.91
N TYR A 28 -2.46 6.77 10.59
CA TYR A 28 -3.52 6.38 11.52
C TYR A 28 -2.99 5.37 12.54
N THR A 29 -3.59 5.34 13.74
CA THR A 29 -3.24 4.32 14.74
C THR A 29 -3.63 2.94 14.25
N SER A 30 -2.66 2.03 14.25
CA SER A 30 -2.83 0.64 13.84
C SER A 30 -1.79 -0.22 14.55
N HIS A 31 -2.14 -1.47 14.82
CA HIS A 31 -1.23 -2.41 15.47
C HIS A 31 0.02 -2.67 14.62
N ASP A 32 -0.17 -2.85 13.30
CA ASP A 32 0.91 -3.23 12.37
C ASP A 32 1.17 -2.17 11.30
N GLY A 33 0.49 -1.03 11.36
CA GLY A 33 0.51 -0.06 10.29
C GLY A 33 1.90 0.57 10.07
N GLU A 34 2.61 0.89 11.15
CA GLU A 34 3.99 1.40 11.08
C GLU A 34 4.95 0.36 10.47
N HIS A 35 4.74 -0.92 10.77
CA HIS A 35 5.51 -1.99 10.13
C HIS A 35 5.32 -2.02 8.62
N GLN A 36 4.12 -1.71 8.10
CA GLN A 36 3.91 -1.64 6.65
C GLN A 36 4.67 -0.48 5.99
N VAL A 37 4.81 0.66 6.69
CA VAL A 37 5.59 1.82 6.23
C VAL A 37 7.08 1.46 6.15
N ILE A 38 7.62 0.85 7.21
CA ILE A 38 9.02 0.41 7.27
C ILE A 38 9.31 -0.67 6.22
N ARG A 39 8.38 -1.62 6.04
CA ARG A 39 8.51 -2.68 5.03
C ARG A 39 8.51 -2.11 3.61
N LEU A 40 7.66 -1.13 3.29
CA LEU A 40 7.68 -0.46 1.99
C LEU A 40 9.03 0.22 1.72
N TYR A 41 9.60 0.88 2.73
CA TYR A 41 10.93 1.49 2.63
C TYR A 41 12.00 0.46 2.28
N HIS A 42 12.09 -0.65 3.03
CA HIS A 42 13.07 -1.69 2.74
C HIS A 42 12.79 -2.43 1.43
N PHE A 43 11.53 -2.51 1.01
CA PHE A 43 11.16 -3.13 -0.26
C PHE A 43 11.64 -2.28 -1.44
N ASP A 44 11.48 -0.95 -1.36
CA ASP A 44 12.03 -0.03 -2.37
C ASP A 44 13.56 -0.06 -2.40
N GLN A 45 14.20 -0.12 -1.23
CA GLN A 45 15.66 -0.25 -1.14
C GLN A 45 16.13 -1.56 -1.78
N ALA A 46 15.52 -2.70 -1.45
CA ALA A 46 15.87 -3.99 -2.04
C ALA A 46 15.71 -4.00 -3.57
N LEU A 47 14.68 -3.33 -4.11
CA LEU A 47 14.52 -3.14 -5.55
C LEU A 47 15.63 -2.28 -6.15
N LYS A 48 16.04 -1.19 -5.47
CA LYS A 48 17.17 -0.34 -5.89
C LYS A 48 18.51 -1.09 -5.85
N ASP A 49 18.64 -2.02 -4.92
CA ASP A 49 19.80 -2.92 -4.80
C ASP A 49 19.77 -4.06 -5.86
N GLY A 50 18.79 -4.06 -6.77
CA GLY A 50 18.68 -5.02 -7.87
C GLY A 50 18.01 -6.35 -7.51
N GLN A 51 17.38 -6.47 -6.34
CA GLN A 51 16.65 -7.68 -6.00
C GLN A 51 15.30 -7.74 -6.71
N PHE A 52 15.07 -8.77 -7.53
CA PHE A 52 13.76 -9.06 -8.11
C PHE A 52 13.47 -10.57 -8.13
N PRO A 53 12.44 -11.06 -7.41
CA PRO A 53 11.68 -10.32 -6.39
C PRO A 53 12.58 -9.97 -5.18
N PRO A 54 12.26 -8.91 -4.41
CA PRO A 54 12.90 -8.63 -3.14
C PRO A 54 12.87 -9.84 -2.19
N ARG A 55 13.97 -10.08 -1.47
CA ARG A 55 14.10 -11.19 -0.51
C ARG A 55 14.66 -10.72 0.83
N TRP A 56 15.67 -9.86 0.78
CA TRP A 56 16.46 -9.45 1.94
C TRP A 56 16.29 -7.96 2.22
N ALA A 57 15.91 -7.62 3.45
CA ALA A 57 15.83 -6.24 3.92
C ALA A 57 17.18 -5.83 4.53
N GLY A 58 18.10 -5.32 3.69
CA GLY A 58 19.52 -5.19 4.02
C GLY A 58 19.85 -4.28 5.20
N THR A 59 19.16 -3.15 5.34
CA THR A 59 19.40 -2.18 6.42
C THR A 59 18.47 -2.34 7.61
N ALA A 60 17.61 -3.36 7.60
CA ALA A 60 16.72 -3.64 8.72
C ALA A 60 17.50 -4.26 9.90
N ASP A 61 16.82 -4.43 11.05
CA ASP A 61 17.42 -5.04 12.24
C ASP A 61 18.78 -4.42 12.62
N ASN A 62 18.79 -3.11 12.86
CA ASN A 62 20.01 -2.34 13.18
C ASN A 62 21.16 -2.49 12.16
N GLY A 63 20.85 -2.78 10.90
CA GLY A 63 21.83 -2.90 9.82
C GLY A 63 22.37 -4.32 9.57
N TYR A 64 21.95 -5.32 10.34
CA TYR A 64 22.29 -6.73 10.04
C TYR A 64 21.46 -7.29 8.89
N GLY A 65 20.24 -6.78 8.74
CA GLY A 65 19.27 -7.24 7.78
C GLY A 65 18.75 -8.65 8.06
N TYR A 66 17.65 -9.01 7.41
CA TYR A 66 17.04 -10.33 7.54
C TYR A 66 16.15 -10.65 6.32
N PRO A 67 15.77 -11.93 6.10
CA PRO A 67 15.05 -12.37 4.91
C PRO A 67 13.53 -12.08 4.98
N LEU A 68 13.17 -10.83 5.31
CA LEU A 68 11.80 -10.38 5.54
C LEU A 68 10.82 -10.78 4.43
N PHE A 69 11.22 -10.58 3.17
CA PHE A 69 10.35 -10.74 2.01
C PHE A 69 10.27 -12.18 1.51
N VAL A 70 11.05 -13.10 2.09
CA VAL A 70 10.89 -14.55 1.87
C VAL A 70 9.72 -15.09 2.69
N PHE A 71 9.50 -14.55 3.88
CA PHE A 71 8.47 -15.01 4.82
C PHE A 71 7.19 -14.17 4.81
N SER A 72 7.11 -13.16 3.94
CA SER A 72 5.98 -12.24 3.86
C SER A 72 5.40 -12.17 2.45
N TYR A 73 4.09 -11.95 2.36
CA TYR A 73 3.44 -11.57 1.10
C TYR A 73 4.05 -10.28 0.54
N GLN A 74 4.06 -10.07 -0.78
CA GLN A 74 4.74 -8.91 -1.39
C GLN A 74 3.80 -7.96 -2.15
N SER A 75 2.57 -8.38 -2.44
CA SER A 75 1.66 -7.65 -3.33
C SER A 75 1.37 -6.21 -2.88
N PRO A 76 1.17 -5.89 -1.58
CA PRO A 76 0.88 -4.52 -1.19
C PRO A 76 2.06 -3.58 -1.44
N TRP A 77 3.30 -4.07 -1.29
CA TRP A 77 4.48 -3.25 -1.55
C TRP A 77 4.70 -3.05 -3.05
N PHE A 78 4.44 -4.05 -3.89
CA PHE A 78 4.44 -3.84 -5.35
C PHE A 78 3.44 -2.77 -5.80
N ILE A 79 2.27 -2.65 -5.15
CA ILE A 79 1.30 -1.58 -5.41
C ILE A 79 1.78 -0.24 -4.84
N GLY A 80 2.45 -0.26 -3.68
CA GLY A 80 2.96 0.94 -3.01
C GLY A 80 4.17 1.58 -3.71
N ILE A 81 5.00 0.80 -4.38
CA ILE A 81 6.22 1.29 -5.04
C ILE A 81 5.94 2.37 -6.11
N PRO A 82 5.00 2.18 -7.05
CA PRO A 82 4.62 3.24 -7.98
C PRO A 82 4.18 4.53 -7.27
N LEU A 83 3.40 4.44 -6.20
CA LEU A 83 2.94 5.60 -5.44
C LEU A 83 4.12 6.36 -4.82
N LEU A 84 5.03 5.64 -4.17
CA LEU A 84 6.24 6.21 -3.59
C LEU A 84 7.12 6.88 -4.66
N ARG A 85 7.29 6.23 -5.81
CA ARG A 85 8.10 6.76 -6.93
C ARG A 85 7.46 7.94 -7.64
N LEU A 86 6.15 8.11 -7.54
CA LEU A 86 5.42 9.31 -7.98
C LEU A 86 5.56 10.49 -7.01
N GLY A 87 6.29 10.33 -5.91
CA GLY A 87 6.62 11.39 -4.96
C GLY A 87 5.71 11.44 -3.73
N LEU A 88 4.82 10.46 -3.53
CA LEU A 88 4.08 10.36 -2.26
C LEU A 88 5.05 9.98 -1.13
N SER A 89 4.69 10.41 0.09
CA SER A 89 5.38 9.93 1.29
C SER A 89 5.23 8.41 1.45
N LEU A 90 6.09 7.76 2.23
CA LEU A 90 5.93 6.33 2.56
C LEU A 90 4.56 6.06 3.21
N THR A 91 4.14 6.93 4.11
CA THR A 91 2.86 6.85 4.82
C THR A 91 1.67 7.00 3.88
N ASP A 92 1.73 7.94 2.92
CA ASP A 92 0.64 8.15 1.96
C ASP A 92 0.62 7.07 0.88
N SER A 93 1.78 6.53 0.54
CA SER A 93 1.88 5.36 -0.36
C SER A 93 1.19 4.15 0.25
N VAL A 94 1.44 3.85 1.53
CA VAL A 94 0.76 2.75 2.24
C VAL A 94 -0.75 2.99 2.32
N LYS A 95 -1.19 4.21 2.65
CA LYS A 95 -2.63 4.56 2.61
C LYS A 95 -3.23 4.39 1.23
N GLY A 96 -2.50 4.81 0.19
CA GLY A 96 -2.91 4.65 -1.21
C GLY A 96 -3.14 3.19 -1.57
N VAL A 97 -2.31 2.26 -1.08
CA VAL A 97 -2.54 0.82 -1.27
C VAL A 97 -3.90 0.38 -0.68
N PHE A 98 -4.24 0.82 0.53
CA PHE A 98 -5.55 0.53 1.14
C PHE A 98 -6.70 1.16 0.35
N ILE A 99 -6.57 2.42 -0.08
CA ILE A 99 -7.58 3.12 -0.87
C ILE A 99 -7.82 2.38 -2.20
N ILE A 100 -6.74 2.05 -2.92
CA ILE A 100 -6.81 1.32 -4.19
C ILE A 100 -7.47 -0.05 -3.99
N GLY A 101 -7.02 -0.83 -3.00
CA GLY A 101 -7.60 -2.14 -2.71
C GLY A 101 -9.09 -2.07 -2.39
N PHE A 102 -9.49 -1.10 -1.58
CA PHE A 102 -10.89 -0.88 -1.21
C PHE A 102 -11.75 -0.50 -2.42
N VAL A 103 -11.29 0.44 -3.26
CA VAL A 103 -12.01 0.87 -4.47
C VAL A 103 -12.12 -0.28 -5.48
N ILE A 104 -11.03 -0.99 -5.75
CA ILE A 104 -11.02 -2.14 -6.68
C ILE A 104 -11.99 -3.22 -6.20
N SER A 105 -12.03 -3.52 -4.89
CA SER A 105 -12.97 -4.48 -4.33
C SER A 105 -14.42 -4.07 -4.60
N GLY A 106 -14.76 -2.79 -4.39
CA GLY A 106 -16.12 -2.29 -4.63
C GLY A 106 -16.51 -2.37 -6.11
N VAL A 107 -15.60 -2.02 -7.02
CA VAL A 107 -15.84 -2.09 -8.48
C VAL A 107 -15.95 -3.53 -8.96
N ALA A 108 -15.13 -4.45 -8.45
CA ALA A 108 -15.12 -5.84 -8.88
C ALA A 108 -16.36 -6.64 -8.41
N MET A 109 -17.03 -6.18 -7.33
CA MET A 109 -18.24 -6.81 -6.80
C MET A 109 -19.55 -6.24 -7.39
N ALA A 110 -19.49 -5.12 -8.12
CA ALA A 110 -20.63 -4.38 -8.65
C ALA A 110 -21.15 -4.93 -9.99
#